data_AF-A0A1Q3BK85-F1
#
_entry.id   AF-A0A1Q3BK85-F1
#
_cell.length_a   1.000
_cell.length_b   1.000
_cell.length_c   1.000
_cell.angle_alpha   90.00
_cell.angle_beta   90.00
_cell.angle_gamma   90.00
#
_symmetry.space_group_name_H-M   'P 1'
#
loop_
_entity.id
_entity.type
_entity.pdbx_description
1 polymer ?
#
loop_
_entity_poly.entity_id
_entity_poly.type
_entity_poly.pdbx_seq_one_letter_code
_entity_poly.pdbx_strand_id
1 'polypeptide(L)'
;GKYYLVDAGYPPKKGYLGPYKKERYHLPEFQSGRQASGPREIFNHAYSSLRSVIERTFGVWKKKWKIIKSMPSYPYGKQVKIVIATMTLHNFIKRSGGKDQHFEMFEND
;
A
#
# COMPACT_ATOMS: atom_id res chain seq x y z
N GLY A 1 18.79 -3.72 -10.25
CA GLY A 1 18.86 -2.98 -8.97
C GLY A 1 17.48 -2.97 -8.30
N LYS A 2 17.39 -2.61 -7.02
CA LYS A 2 16.12 -2.47 -6.26
C LYS A 2 15.95 -1.03 -5.79
N TYR A 3 14.72 -0.54 -5.74
CA TYR A 3 14.36 0.82 -5.28
C TYR A 3 13.20 0.75 -4.28
N TYR A 4 13.14 1.71 -3.37
CA TYR A 4 12.03 1.90 -2.42
C TYR A 4 11.00 2.86 -3.00
N LEU A 5 9.74 2.43 -3.06
CA LEU A 5 8.62 3.31 -3.39
C LEU A 5 8.29 4.19 -2.18
N VAL A 6 8.27 5.52 -2.35
CA VAL A 6 8.07 6.45 -1.23
C VAL A 6 7.10 7.58 -1.52
N ASP A 7 6.35 7.96 -0.49
CA ASP A 7 5.38 9.06 -0.54
C ASP A 7 5.96 10.34 -1.15
N ALA A 8 5.11 11.14 -1.80
CA ALA A 8 5.51 12.38 -2.48
C ALA A 8 6.18 13.43 -1.57
N GLY A 9 6.04 13.29 -0.25
CA GLY A 9 6.70 14.12 0.75
C GLY A 9 8.16 13.76 1.03
N TYR A 10 8.65 12.60 0.57
CA TYR A 10 10.04 12.20 0.79
C TYR A 10 11.00 13.01 -0.10
N PRO A 11 12.15 13.44 0.44
CA PRO A 11 13.20 14.06 -0.36
C PRO A 11 13.72 13.10 -1.45
N PRO A 12 14.09 13.61 -2.65
CA PRO A 12 14.73 12.79 -3.66
C PRO A 12 16.05 12.24 -3.12
N LYS A 13 16.17 10.91 -3.06
CA LYS A 13 17.38 10.22 -2.58
C LYS A 13 17.68 9.03 -3.48
N LYS A 14 18.95 8.76 -3.73
CA LYS A 14 19.36 7.57 -4.49
C LYS A 14 18.78 6.31 -3.84
N GLY A 15 18.13 5.46 -4.65
CA GLY A 15 17.44 4.27 -4.16
C GLY A 15 15.97 4.48 -3.77
N TYR A 16 15.47 5.72 -3.82
CA TYR A 16 14.08 6.07 -3.50
C TYR A 16 13.39 6.58 -4.77
N LEU A 17 12.20 6.03 -5.04
CA LEU A 17 11.34 6.44 -6.13
C LEU A 17 10.13 7.14 -5.55
N GLY A 18 10.04 8.45 -5.78
CA GLY A 18 8.82 9.23 -5.56
C GLY A 18 8.21 9.63 -6.91
N PRO A 19 6.94 10.09 -6.92
CA PRO A 19 6.30 10.54 -8.15
C PRO A 19 6.93 11.84 -8.68
N TYR A 20 6.88 12.02 -10.00
CA TYR A 20 7.20 13.31 -10.62
C TYR A 20 6.15 14.34 -10.22
N LYS A 21 6.63 15.47 -9.66
CA LYS A 21 5.78 16.61 -9.32
C LYS A 21 5.30 17.33 -10.58
N LYS A 22 4.13 17.99 -10.47
CA LYS A 22 3.50 18.79 -11.55
C LYS A 22 2.99 18.00 -12.76
N GLU A 23 2.96 16.67 -12.67
CA GLU A 23 2.39 15.78 -13.68
C GLU A 23 1.18 15.06 -13.07
N ARG A 24 0.29 14.52 -13.91
CA ARG A 24 -0.85 13.70 -13.45
C ARG A 24 -0.34 12.52 -12.61
N TYR A 25 -1.09 12.19 -11.56
CA TYR A 25 -0.64 11.27 -10.52
C TYR A 25 -1.76 10.38 -9.99
N HIS A 26 -2.98 10.89 -9.85
CA HIS A 26 -4.04 10.13 -9.20
C HIS A 26 -4.62 9.10 -10.18
N LEU A 27 -4.72 7.83 -9.76
CA LEU A 27 -5.27 6.74 -10.59
C LEU A 27 -6.62 7.08 -11.26
N PRO A 28 -7.58 7.73 -10.57
CA PRO A 28 -8.84 8.12 -11.21
C PRO A 28 -8.67 9.05 -12.42
N GLU A 29 -7.63 9.90 -12.44
CA GLU A 29 -7.34 10.80 -13.57
C GLU A 29 -6.95 10.03 -14.84
N PHE A 30 -6.42 8.82 -14.69
CA PHE A 30 -6.03 7.93 -15.78
C PHE A 30 -7.14 6.98 -16.20
N GLN A 31 -8.09 6.68 -15.30
CA GLN A 31 -9.24 5.81 -15.58
C GLN A 31 -10.37 6.57 -16.30
N SER A 32 -10.65 7.80 -15.88
CA SER A 32 -11.72 8.63 -16.45
C SER A 32 -11.23 9.58 -17.55
N GLY A 33 -9.91 9.69 -17.72
CA GLY A 33 -9.28 10.64 -18.64
C GLY A 33 -8.51 9.97 -19.77
N ARG A 34 -7.73 10.78 -20.50
CA ARG A 34 -6.80 10.27 -21.50
C ARG A 34 -5.72 9.40 -20.86
N GLN A 35 -5.26 8.39 -21.59
CA GLN A 35 -4.12 7.56 -21.20
C GLN A 35 -2.90 8.41 -20.82
N ALA A 36 -2.06 7.88 -19.93
CA ALA A 36 -0.81 8.49 -19.55
C ALA A 36 0.07 8.71 -20.80
N SER A 37 0.54 9.94 -21.01
CA SER A 37 1.35 10.29 -22.17
C SER A 37 2.71 10.83 -21.75
N GLY A 38 3.76 10.36 -22.42
CA GLY A 38 5.11 10.80 -22.13
C GLY A 38 5.71 10.12 -20.90
N PRO A 39 7.05 10.15 -20.76
CA PRO A 39 7.74 9.29 -19.80
C PRO A 39 7.35 9.52 -18.33
N ARG A 40 7.05 10.77 -17.94
CA ARG A 40 6.75 11.13 -16.56
C ARG A 40 5.34 10.71 -16.13
N GLU A 41 4.33 10.94 -16.96
CA GLU A 41 2.96 10.48 -16.65
C GLU A 41 2.89 8.95 -16.65
N ILE A 42 3.58 8.27 -17.59
CA ILE A 42 3.64 6.80 -17.62
C ILE A 42 4.28 6.27 -16.33
N PHE A 43 5.39 6.89 -15.91
CA PHE A 43 6.02 6.55 -14.63
C PHE A 43 5.06 6.80 -13.45
N ASN A 44 4.41 7.95 -13.38
CA ASN A 44 3.48 8.28 -12.29
C ASN A 44 2.27 7.34 -12.25
N HIS A 45 1.74 6.94 -13.40
CA HIS A 45 0.65 5.97 -13.47
C HIS A 45 1.07 4.60 -12.91
N ALA A 46 2.25 4.10 -13.31
CA ALA A 46 2.80 2.86 -12.76
C ALA A 46 3.11 2.98 -11.26
N TYR A 47 3.68 4.10 -10.84
CA TYR A 47 3.97 4.44 -9.45
C TYR A 47 2.69 4.38 -8.59
N SER A 48 1.63 5.07 -9.03
CA SER A 48 0.35 5.12 -8.31
C SER A 48 -0.34 3.77 -8.28
N SER A 49 -0.28 3.00 -9.38
CA SER A 49 -0.80 1.63 -9.42
C SER A 49 -0.14 0.74 -8.36
N LEU A 50 1.18 0.78 -8.25
CA LEU A 50 1.92 0.01 -7.24
C LEU A 50 1.58 0.50 -5.82
N ARG A 51 1.49 1.83 -5.63
CA ARG A 51 1.08 2.43 -4.36
C ARG A 51 -0.29 1.92 -3.92
N SER A 52 -1.28 1.89 -4.82
CA SER A 52 -2.62 1.43 -4.48
C SER A 52 -2.67 -0.05 -4.09
N VAL A 53 -1.81 -0.91 -4.65
CA VAL A 53 -1.67 -2.29 -4.16
C VAL A 53 -1.16 -2.33 -2.72
N ILE A 54 -0.15 -1.52 -2.40
CA ILE A 54 0.42 -1.43 -1.04
C ILE A 54 -0.64 -0.91 -0.06
N GLU A 55 -1.31 0.19 -0.38
CA GLU A 55 -2.33 0.81 0.46
C GLU A 55 -3.52 -0.12 0.69
N ARG A 56 -4.02 -0.79 -0.35
CA ARG A 56 -5.09 -1.80 -0.21
C ARG A 56 -4.66 -2.95 0.70
N THR A 57 -3.43 -3.45 0.55
CA THR A 57 -2.90 -4.53 1.40
C THR A 57 -2.91 -4.13 2.89
N PHE A 58 -2.43 -2.93 3.22
CA PHE A 58 -2.50 -2.43 4.59
C PHE A 58 -3.93 -2.14 5.06
N GLY A 59 -4.81 -1.69 4.16
CA GLY A 59 -6.23 -1.49 4.43
C GLY A 59 -6.93 -2.78 4.85
N VAL A 60 -6.74 -3.86 4.09
CA VAL A 60 -7.25 -5.21 4.41
C VAL A 60 -6.71 -5.69 5.74
N TRP A 61 -5.40 -5.57 5.96
CA TRP A 61 -4.77 -5.93 7.23
C TRP A 61 -5.41 -5.20 8.43
N LYS A 62 -5.52 -3.87 8.37
CA LYS A 62 -6.14 -3.06 9.44
C LYS A 62 -7.62 -3.39 9.66
N LYS A 63 -8.36 -3.73 8.60
CA LYS A 63 -9.79 -4.09 8.69
C LYS A 63 -9.99 -5.48 9.29
N LYS A 64 -9.16 -6.46 8.91
CA LYS A 64 -9.18 -7.84 9.42
C LYS A 64 -8.83 -7.89 10.91
N TRP A 65 -7.79 -7.16 11.32
CA TRP A 65 -7.33 -7.15 12.70
C TRP A 65 -7.89 -5.95 13.47
N LYS A 66 -9.10 -6.09 14.02
CA LYS A 66 -9.80 -5.01 14.77
C LYS A 66 -8.93 -4.38 15.87
N ILE A 67 -8.04 -5.14 16.51
CA ILE A 67 -7.11 -4.63 17.53
C ILE A 67 -6.15 -3.54 17.00
N ILE A 68 -5.87 -3.52 15.70
CA ILE A 68 -5.07 -2.47 15.05
C ILE A 68 -5.91 -1.20 14.85
N LYS A 69 -7.22 -1.35 14.56
CA LYS A 69 -8.13 -0.21 14.39
C LYS A 69 -8.50 0.45 15.72
N SER A 70 -8.70 -0.34 16.77
CA SER A 70 -9.12 0.11 18.10
C SER A 70 -8.17 -0.43 19.16
N MET A 71 -6.91 0.00 19.12
CA MET A 71 -5.87 -0.48 20.05
C MET A 71 -6.10 0.11 21.45
N PRO A 72 -6.27 -0.71 22.50
CA PRO A 72 -6.28 -0.23 23.87
C PRO A 72 -4.96 0.45 24.24
N SER A 73 -4.97 1.26 25.31
CA SER A 73 -3.77 1.93 25.82
C SER A 73 -2.79 0.92 26.43
N TYR A 74 -2.03 0.26 25.56
CA TYR A 74 -0.92 -0.62 25.91
C TYR A 74 0.40 0.15 25.89
N PRO A 75 1.38 -0.23 26.72
CA PRO A 75 2.74 0.30 26.60
C PRO A 75 3.27 0.12 25.17
N TYR A 76 4.05 1.06 24.67
CA TYR A 76 4.55 1.07 23.28
C TYR A 76 5.17 -0.26 22.85
N GLY A 77 5.99 -0.89 23.71
CA GLY A 77 6.59 -2.19 23.41
C GLY A 77 5.56 -3.31 23.17
N LYS A 78 4.40 -3.27 23.83
CA LYS A 78 3.29 -4.21 23.58
C LYS A 78 2.56 -3.86 22.29
N GLN A 79 2.37 -2.57 21.96
CA GLN A 79 1.79 -2.15 20.69
C GLN A 79 2.61 -2.64 19.49
N VAL A 80 3.95 -2.51 19.55
CA VAL A 80 4.88 -3.01 18.53
C VAL A 80 4.74 -4.52 18.35
N LYS A 81 4.69 -5.29 19.45
CA LYS A 81 4.49 -6.74 19.40
C LYS A 81 3.15 -7.12 18.75
N ILE A 82 2.07 -6.40 19.03
CA ILE A 82 0.76 -6.62 18.41
C ILE A 82 0.83 -6.39 16.89
N VAL A 83 1.48 -5.30 16.45
CA VAL A 83 1.68 -5.01 15.03
C VAL A 83 2.46 -6.13 14.34
N ILE A 84 3.59 -6.55 14.90
CA ILE A 84 4.42 -7.62 14.32
C ILE A 84 3.65 -8.94 14.27
N ALA A 85 2.95 -9.32 15.34
CA ALA A 85 2.20 -10.57 15.41
C ALA A 85 1.09 -10.61 14.35
N THR A 86 0.28 -9.55 14.25
CA THR A 86 -0.81 -9.47 13.26
C THR A 86 -0.30 -9.42 11.82
N MET A 87 0.81 -8.71 11.54
CA MET A 87 1.44 -8.73 10.21
C MET A 87 1.98 -10.11 9.85
N THR A 88 2.64 -10.78 10.81
CA THR A 88 3.20 -12.13 10.60
C THR A 88 2.09 -13.13 10.28
N LEU A 89 1.03 -13.14 11.08
CA LEU A 89 -0.14 -13.99 10.85
C LEU A 89 -0.81 -13.68 9.50
N HIS A 90 -0.98 -12.40 9.17
CA HIS A 90 -1.55 -11.99 7.88
C HIS A 90 -0.74 -12.50 6.69
N ASN A 91 0.59 -12.34 6.73
CA ASN A 91 1.49 -12.81 5.69
C ASN A 91 1.53 -14.34 5.60
N PHE A 92 1.46 -15.04 6.73
CA PHE A 92 1.41 -16.49 6.78
C PHE A 92 0.14 -17.02 6.11
N ILE A 93 -1.03 -16.50 6.50
CA ILE A 93 -2.33 -16.88 5.92
C ILE A 93 -2.33 -16.65 4.40
N LYS A 94 -1.84 -15.49 3.95
CA LYS A 94 -1.75 -15.15 2.52
C LYS A 94 -0.87 -16.15 1.75
N ARG A 95 0.21 -16.64 2.36
CA ARG A 95 1.13 -17.60 1.73
C ARG A 95 0.59 -19.03 1.74
N SER A 96 -0.23 -19.40 2.72
CA SER A 96 -0.77 -20.76 2.84
C SER A 96 -1.86 -21.11 1.81
N GLY A 97 -2.25 -20.19 0.92
CA GLY A 97 -3.11 -20.48 -0.23
C GLY A 97 -4.57 -20.81 0.10
N GLY A 98 -4.98 -20.71 1.37
CA GLY A 98 -6.40 -20.83 1.74
C GLY A 98 -7.18 -19.62 1.24
N LYS A 99 -8.39 -19.84 0.70
CA LYS A 99 -9.32 -18.76 0.33
C LYS A 99 -9.56 -17.88 1.54
N ASP A 100 -8.98 -16.69 1.55
CA ASP A 100 -9.22 -15.69 2.59
C ASP A 100 -10.37 -14.81 2.09
N GLN A 101 -11.59 -15.08 2.56
CA GLN A 101 -12.80 -14.33 2.17
C GLN A 101 -12.65 -12.82 2.42
N HIS A 102 -11.86 -12.43 3.44
CA HIS A 102 -11.55 -11.03 3.71
C HIS A 102 -10.50 -10.42 2.76
N PHE A 103 -9.81 -11.22 1.94
CA PHE A 103 -9.02 -10.73 0.82
C PHE A 103 -9.87 -10.68 -0.45
N GLU A 104 -10.62 -11.74 -0.75
CA GLU A 104 -11.45 -11.84 -1.95
C GLU A 104 -12.51 -10.73 -2.02
N MET A 105 -13.10 -10.33 -0.88
CA MET A 105 -14.01 -9.18 -0.83
C MET A 105 -13.36 -7.84 -1.22
N PHE A 106 -12.03 -7.70 -1.12
CA PHE A 106 -11.34 -6.41 -1.29
C PHE A 106 -10.38 -6.37 -2.49
N GLU A 107 -10.17 -7.50 -3.16
CA GLU A 107 -9.58 -7.50 -4.51
C GLU A 107 -10.60 -7.11 -5.58
N ASN A 108 -11.89 -7.29 -5.29
CA ASN A 108 -13.02 -7.03 -6.20
C ASN A 108 -13.72 -5.67 -5.98
N ASP A 109 -13.28 -4.90 -4.98
CA ASP A 109 -13.65 -3.48 -4.73
C ASP A 109 -12.55 -2.55 -5.29
#